data_AF-A0A424Z407-F1
#
_entry.id   AF-A0A424Z407-F1
#
_cell.length_a   1.000
_cell.length_b   1.000
_cell.length_c   1.000
_cell.angle_alpha   90.00
_cell.angle_beta   90.00
_cell.angle_gamma   90.00
#
_symmetry.space_group_name_H-M   'P 1'
#
loop_
_entity.id
_entity.type
_entity.pdbx_description
1 polymer ?
#
loop_
_entity_poly.entity_id
_entity_poly.type
_entity_poly.pdbx_seq_one_letter_code
_entity_poly.pdbx_strand_id
1 'polypeptide(L)' 'DMFLDGANAERVAKRIKKSTEYAQFIVVSLRKPMIEAASRTIGVSMQDDNISNITGVKIR' A
#
# COMPACT_ATOMS: atom_id res chain seq x y z
N ASP A 1 -9.71 -0.96 1.98
CA ASP A 1 -9.75 -1.80 3.21
C ASP A 1 -10.45 -1.12 4.39
N MET A 2 -11.22 -0.05 4.15
CA MET A 2 -11.67 0.85 5.24
C MET A 2 -12.72 0.24 6.17
N PHE A 3 -13.38 -0.85 5.78
CA PHE A 3 -14.33 -1.59 6.61
C PHE A 3 -13.74 -2.87 7.24
N LEU A 4 -12.45 -3.14 7.04
CA LEU A 4 -11.80 -4.29 7.65
C LEU A 4 -11.23 -3.93 9.03
N ASP A 5 -11.36 -4.85 9.99
CA ASP A 5 -10.57 -4.79 11.22
C ASP A 5 -9.07 -5.03 10.93
N GLY A 6 -8.22 -4.79 11.91
CA GLY A 6 -6.76 -4.93 11.75
C GLY A 6 -6.33 -6.33 11.32
N ALA A 7 -6.96 -7.37 11.87
CA ALA A 7 -6.63 -8.77 11.56
C ALA A 7 -6.99 -9.13 10.11
N ASN A 8 -8.13 -8.65 9.62
CA ASN A 8 -8.55 -8.89 8.24
C ASN A 8 -7.72 -8.09 7.24
N ALA A 9 -7.29 -6.87 7.56
CA ALA A 9 -6.34 -6.14 6.73
C ALA A 9 -5.01 -6.91 6.57
N GLU A 10 -4.51 -7.53 7.64
CA GLU A 10 -3.29 -8.35 7.59
C GLU A 10 -3.49 -9.62 6.75
N ARG A 11 -4.63 -10.31 6.89
CA ARG A 11 -4.97 -11.47 6.05
C ARG A 11 -5.06 -11.11 4.57
N VAL A 12 -5.66 -9.96 4.26
CA VAL A 12 -5.75 -9.45 2.88
C VAL A 12 -4.37 -9.12 2.34
N ALA A 13 -3.53 -8.42 3.11
CA ALA A 13 -2.14 -8.12 2.74
C ALA A 13 -1.36 -9.40 2.39
N LYS A 14 -1.46 -10.44 3.23
CA LYS A 14 -0.84 -11.75 2.99
C LYS A 14 -1.36 -12.45 1.74
N ARG A 15 -2.67 -12.36 1.46
CA ARG A 15 -3.26 -12.94 0.24
C ARG A 15 -2.76 -12.23 -1.02
N ILE A 16 -2.78 -10.90 -1.05
CA ILE A 16 -2.29 -10.11 -2.18
C ILE A 16 -0.81 -10.43 -2.44
N LYS A 17 0.02 -10.46 -1.40
CA LYS A 17 1.45 -10.81 -1.54
C LYS A 17 1.71 -12.20 -2.11
N LYS A 18 0.80 -13.17 -1.92
CA LYS A 18 0.91 -14.48 -2.59
C LYS A 18 0.47 -14.39 -4.05
N SER A 19 -0.62 -13.68 -4.33
CA SER A 19 -1.12 -13.48 -5.69
C SER A 19 -0.16 -12.70 -6.59
N THR A 20 0.78 -11.93 -6.02
CA THR A 20 1.75 -11.15 -6.81
C THR A 20 2.73 -12.00 -7.63
N GLU A 21 2.84 -13.29 -7.33
CA GLU A 21 3.62 -14.23 -8.16
C GLU A 21 3.02 -14.39 -9.57
N TYR A 22 1.69 -14.24 -9.69
CA TYR A 22 0.95 -14.49 -10.93
C TYR A 22 0.43 -13.22 -11.60
N ALA A 23 0.38 -12.08 -10.90
CA ALA A 23 -0.15 -10.83 -11.42
C ALA A 23 0.42 -9.59 -10.71
N GLN A 24 0.43 -8.44 -11.38
CA GLN A 24 0.80 -7.17 -10.76
C GLN A 24 -0.38 -6.58 -9.98
N PHE A 25 -0.12 -6.18 -8.73
CA PHE A 25 -1.11 -5.51 -7.88
C PHE A 25 -0.68 -4.08 -7.59
N ILE A 26 -1.60 -3.12 -7.80
CA ILE A 26 -1.48 -1.73 -7.35
C ILE A 26 -2.55 -1.52 -6.28
N VAL A 27 -2.14 -1.13 -5.09
CA VAL A 27 -3.04 -0.98 -3.94
C VAL A 27 -2.87 0.40 -3.34
N VAL A 28 -3.98 1.11 -3.18
CA VAL A 28 -4.05 2.38 -2.43
C VAL A 28 -4.60 2.09 -1.05
N SER A 29 -3.80 2.32 -0.01
CA SER A 29 -4.19 2.10 1.39
C SER A 29 -3.45 3.06 2.32
N LEU A 30 -4.12 3.43 3.40
CA LEU A 30 -3.54 4.19 4.53
C LEU A 30 -3.09 3.26 5.66
N ARG A 31 -3.30 1.94 5.54
CA ARG A 31 -3.08 0.97 6.63
C ARG A 31 -1.68 0.38 6.57
N LYS A 32 -1.01 0.42 7.72
CA LYS A 32 0.36 -0.09 7.91
C LYS A 32 0.57 -1.53 7.39
N PRO A 33 -0.29 -2.54 7.70
CA PRO A 33 -0.08 -3.90 7.21
C PRO A 33 -0.06 -4.04 5.69
N MET A 34 -0.84 -3.21 4.98
CA MET A 34 -0.87 -3.21 3.51
C MET A 34 0.39 -2.55 2.94
N ILE A 35 0.81 -1.44 3.55
CA ILE A 35 2.01 -0.70 3.14
C ILE A 35 3.28 -1.54 3.36
N GLU A 36 3.40 -2.21 4.50
CA GLU A 36 4.57 -3.06 4.84
C GLU A 36 4.64 -4.33 3.98
N ALA A 37 3.52 -4.82 3.48
CA ALA A 37 3.50 -5.98 2.59
C ALA A 37 3.90 -5.63 1.14
N ALA A 38 3.92 -4.34 0.77
CA ALA A 38 4.21 -3.90 -0.59
C ALA A 38 5.70 -4.02 -0.93
N SER A 39 6.01 -4.48 -2.14
CA SER A 39 7.40 -4.54 -2.65
C SER A 39 8.00 -3.15 -2.92
N ARG A 40 7.15 -2.17 -3.19
CA ARG A 40 7.51 -0.76 -3.34
C ARG A 40 6.32 0.09 -2.91
N THR A 41 6.60 1.18 -2.20
CA THR A 41 5.59 2.12 -1.73
C THR A 41 5.78 3.43 -2.47
N ILE A 42 4.67 4.04 -2.90
CA ILE A 42 4.64 5.38 -3.47
C ILE A 42 3.90 6.26 -2.47
N GLY A 43 4.62 7.20 -1.87
CA GLY A 43 4.05 8.23 -1.01
C GLY A 43 3.59 9.40 -1.87
N VAL A 44 2.38 9.87 -1.63
CA VAL A 44 1.84 11.09 -2.23
C VAL A 44 1.53 12.05 -1.09
N SER A 45 2.08 13.27 -1.17
CA SER A 45 1.77 14.36 -0.25
C SER A 45 1.34 15.59 -1.04
N MET A 46 0.37 16.33 -0.50
CA MET A 46 -0.03 17.61 -1.06
C MET A 46 0.85 18.70 -0.45
N GLN A 47 1.42 19.57 -1.27
CA GLN A 47 2.10 20.79 -0.84
C GLN A 47 1.19 22.01 -1.07
N ASP A 48 1.71 23.20 -0.79
CA ASP A 48 1.04 24.45 -1.11
C ASP A 48 0.70 24.53 -2.63
N ASP A 49 -0.29 25.35 -2.97
CA ASP A 49 -0.78 25.57 -4.35
C ASP A 49 -1.43 24.36 -5.06
N ASN A 50 -2.02 23.41 -4.30
CA ASN A 50 -2.72 22.22 -4.84
C ASN A 50 -1.82 21.29 -5.69
N ILE A 51 -0.50 21.40 -5.55
CA ILE A 51 0.45 20.53 -6.26
C ILE A 51 0.75 19.31 -5.40
N SER A 52 0.55 18.12 -5.98
CA SER A 52 0.89 16.85 -5.34
C SER A 52 2.33 16.45 -5.65
N ASN A 53 3.08 16.11 -4.60
CA ASN A 53 4.43 15.60 -4.67
C ASN A 53 4.45 14.10 -4.46
N ILE A 54 5.30 13.41 -5.21
CA ILE A 54 5.33 11.95 -5.28
C ILE A 54 6.73 11.48 -4.91
N THR A 55 6.82 10.57 -3.93
CA THR A 55 8.08 9.99 -3.46
C THR A 55 8.01 8.47 -3.54
N GLY A 56 9.00 7.85 -4.19
CA GLY A 56 9.15 6.40 -4.19
C GLY A 56 9.99 5.91 -3.02
N VAL A 57 9.43 5.02 -2.19
CA VAL A 57 10.14 4.37 -1.08
C VAL A 57 10.27 2.88 -1.36
N LYS A 58 11.48 2.34 -1.21
CA LYS A 58 11.74 0.90 -1.26
C LYS A 58 11.92 0.41 0.17
N ILE A 59 10.92 -0.31 0.67
CA ILE A 59 11.01 -1.01 1.97
C ILE A 59 11.81 -2.28 1.71
N ARG A 60 12.86 -2.49 2.52
CA ARG A 60 13.89 -3.51 2.32
C ARG A 60 13.38 -4.93 2.51
#